data_AF-A0A956K810-F1
#
_entry.id   AF-A0A956K810-F1
#
_cell.length_a   1.000
_cell.length_b   1.000
_cell.length_c   1.000
_cell.angle_alpha   90.00
_cell.angle_beta   90.00
_cell.angle_gamma   90.00
#
_symmetry.space_group_name_H-M   'P 1'
#
loop_
_entity.id
_entity.type
_entity.pdbx_description
1 polymer ?
#
loop_
_entity_poly.entity_id
_entity_poly.type
_entity_poly.pdbx_seq_one_letter_code
_entity_poly.pdbx_strand_id
1 'polypeptide(L)'
;MASADASPPLFESLLHGEPTSVEPRSQSRWAYPLWGILFLTVFVAYHSMSMLVWNLPSKGLVQQFNKEYVDVSKSRHYFNAAQLHQSWAMFAPNPT
;
A
#
# COMPACT_ATOMS: atom_id res chain seq x y z
N MET A 1 -49.25 6.25 -18.52
CA MET A 1 -48.03 5.43 -18.46
C MET A 1 -46.90 6.29 -19.00
N ALA A 2 -46.09 6.86 -18.12
CA ALA A 2 -44.98 7.73 -18.50
C ALA A 2 -43.80 6.88 -18.96
N SER A 3 -43.27 7.20 -20.15
CA SER A 3 -42.07 6.63 -20.75
C SER A 3 -40.85 6.93 -19.88
N ALA A 4 -40.15 5.89 -19.45
CA ALA A 4 -38.88 5.99 -18.75
C ALA A 4 -37.82 6.61 -19.68
N ASP A 5 -37.21 7.70 -19.23
CA ASP A 5 -36.09 8.37 -19.90
C ASP A 5 -34.95 7.37 -20.14
N ALA A 6 -34.76 6.99 -21.40
CA ALA A 6 -33.67 6.11 -21.82
C ALA A 6 -32.35 6.88 -21.84
N SER A 7 -31.75 7.05 -20.66
CA SER A 7 -30.36 7.49 -20.56
C SER A 7 -29.45 6.45 -21.22
N PRO A 8 -28.48 6.85 -22.07
CA PRO A 8 -27.56 5.90 -22.69
C PRO A 8 -26.79 5.11 -21.62
N PRO A 9 -26.40 3.86 -21.91
CA PRO A 9 -25.68 3.05 -20.97
C PRO A 9 -24.35 3.73 -20.57
N LEU A 10 -24.00 3.65 -19.29
CA LEU A 10 -22.89 4.40 -18.67
C LEU A 10 -21.56 4.24 -19.42
N PHE A 11 -21.28 3.06 -19.99
CA PHE A 11 -20.03 2.85 -20.72
C PHE A 11 -19.97 3.69 -22.02
N GLU A 12 -21.12 3.89 -22.67
CA GLU A 12 -21.24 4.63 -23.92
C GLU A 12 -21.15 6.15 -23.67
N SER A 13 -21.72 6.61 -22.55
CA SER A 13 -21.60 8.01 -22.12
C SER A 13 -20.20 8.38 -21.62
N LEU A 14 -19.43 7.44 -21.05
CA LEU A 14 -18.04 7.68 -20.64
C LEU A 14 -17.06 7.62 -21.82
N LEU A 15 -17.35 6.81 -22.84
CA LEU A 15 -16.46 6.64 -23.99
C LEU A 15 -16.62 7.75 -25.03
N HIS A 16 -17.85 8.23 -25.24
CA HIS A 16 -18.18 9.24 -26.24
C HIS A 16 -18.59 10.59 -25.63
N GLY A 17 -18.64 10.68 -24.30
CA GLY A 17 -18.90 11.92 -23.60
C GLY A 17 -17.82 12.97 -23.86
N GLU A 18 -18.21 14.23 -23.79
CA GLU A 18 -17.25 15.33 -23.81
C GLU A 18 -16.27 15.14 -22.64
N PRO A 19 -14.94 15.25 -22.86
CA PRO A 19 -13.99 15.11 -21.78
C PRO A 19 -14.30 16.16 -20.70
N THR A 20 -14.69 15.68 -19.51
CA THR A 20 -14.96 16.55 -18.36
C THR A 20 -13.74 17.44 -18.11
N SER A 21 -13.92 18.75 -18.11
CA SER A 21 -12.85 19.67 -17.76
C SER A 21 -12.43 19.42 -16.32
N VAL A 22 -11.28 18.78 -16.14
CA VAL A 22 -10.67 18.67 -14.82
C VAL A 22 -10.02 20.02 -14.55
N GLU A 23 -10.48 20.72 -13.50
CA GLU A 23 -9.82 21.92 -13.02
C GLU A 23 -8.32 21.60 -12.88
N PRO A 24 -7.40 22.33 -13.54
CA PRO A 24 -5.98 22.10 -13.37
C PRO A 24 -5.69 22.31 -11.90
N ARG A 25 -5.38 21.21 -11.19
CA ARG A 25 -5.23 21.18 -9.74
C ARG A 25 -4.34 22.34 -9.33
N SER A 26 -4.94 23.39 -8.78
CA SER A 26 -4.29 24.66 -8.54
C SER A 26 -3.15 24.41 -7.55
N GLN A 27 -1.93 24.30 -8.08
CA GLN A 27 -0.72 24.06 -7.31
C GLN A 27 -0.92 23.04 -6.18
N SER A 28 -1.03 21.74 -6.51
CA SER A 28 -0.90 20.73 -5.47
C SER A 28 0.55 20.70 -4.99
N ARG A 29 0.97 21.71 -4.23
CA ARG A 29 2.04 21.56 -3.25
C ARG A 29 1.66 20.30 -2.49
N TRP A 30 2.59 19.37 -2.45
CA TRP A 30 2.47 18.07 -1.79
C TRP A 30 1.49 18.16 -0.62
N ALA A 31 0.58 17.20 -0.50
CA ALA A 31 -0.53 17.23 0.48
C ALA A 31 -0.09 17.48 1.93
N TYR A 32 1.22 17.46 2.19
CA TYR A 32 1.87 17.67 3.46
C TYR A 32 2.86 18.84 3.40
N PRO A 33 2.99 19.63 4.50
CA PRO A 33 4.13 20.53 4.67
C PRO A 33 5.45 19.75 4.66
N LEU A 34 6.60 20.42 4.50
CA LEU A 34 7.92 19.77 4.41
C LEU A 34 8.17 18.74 5.53
N TRP A 35 7.73 19.04 6.75
CA TRP A 35 7.80 18.10 7.88
C TRP A 35 6.95 16.85 7.65
N GLY A 36 5.75 16.97 7.11
CA GLY A 36 4.92 15.80 6.81
C GLY A 36 5.49 14.98 5.65
N ILE A 37 6.17 15.58 4.68
CA ILE A 37 6.93 14.84 3.66
C ILE A 37 8.07 14.05 4.33
N LEU A 38 8.80 14.67 5.26
CA LEU A 38 9.87 13.99 5.99
C LEU A 38 9.34 12.80 6.79
N PHE A 39 8.29 13.00 7.59
CA PHE A 39 7.66 11.93 8.36
C PHE A 39 7.15 10.80 7.48
N LEU A 40 6.44 11.14 6.39
CA LEU A 40 5.93 10.15 5.45
C LEU A 40 7.07 9.37 4.79
N THR A 41 8.15 10.05 4.40
CA THR A 41 9.31 9.41 3.79
C THR A 41 9.99 8.45 4.75
N VAL A 42 10.21 8.86 5.99
CA VAL A 42 10.77 8.00 7.05
C VAL A 42 9.87 6.80 7.30
N PHE A 43 8.55 7.03 7.38
CA PHE A 43 7.57 5.97 7.56
C PHE A 43 7.61 4.96 6.41
N VAL A 44 7.57 5.43 5.15
CA VAL A 44 7.63 4.56 3.96
C VAL A 44 8.95 3.79 3.94
N ALA A 45 10.08 4.44 4.18
CA ALA A 45 11.37 3.78 4.22
C ALA A 45 11.44 2.70 5.32
N TYR A 46 10.95 3.01 6.53
CA TYR A 46 10.89 2.05 7.63
C TYR A 46 9.98 0.85 7.29
N HIS A 47 8.80 1.11 6.74
CA HIS A 47 7.84 0.08 6.35
C HIS A 47 8.41 -0.83 5.26
N SER A 48 8.94 -0.25 4.18
CA SER A 48 9.53 -1.00 3.06
C SER A 48 10.72 -1.86 3.51
N MET A 49 11.61 -1.31 4.34
CA MET A 49 12.75 -2.08 4.86
C MET A 49 12.30 -3.20 5.80
N SER A 50 11.32 -2.94 6.66
CA SER A 50 10.73 -3.96 7.53
C SER A 50 10.11 -5.09 6.72
N MET A 51 9.39 -4.78 5.64
CA MET A 51 8.85 -5.77 4.69
C MET A 51 9.94 -6.58 4.00
N LEU A 52 11.02 -5.92 3.55
CA LEU A 52 12.14 -6.61 2.92
C LEU A 52 12.80 -7.61 3.88
N VAL A 53 13.06 -7.18 5.12
CA VAL A 53 13.68 -8.03 6.15
C VAL A 53 12.76 -9.15 6.60
N TRP A 54 11.44 -8.93 6.63
CA TRP A 54 10.47 -9.98 6.93
C TRP A 54 10.48 -11.12 5.90
N ASN A 55 10.80 -10.81 4.64
CA ASN A 55 10.90 -11.79 3.56
C ASN A 55 12.29 -12.45 3.45
N LEU A 56 13.30 -11.95 4.17
CA LEU A 56 14.63 -12.55 4.18
C LEU A 56 14.62 -13.87 4.98
N PRO A 57 15.33 -14.92 4.52
CA PRO A 57 15.42 -16.16 5.26
C PRO A 57 16.12 -15.92 6.60
N SER A 58 15.54 -16.47 7.66
CA SER A 58 16.08 -16.39 9.03
C SER A 58 17.26 -17.34 9.28
N LYS A 59 17.84 -17.93 8.21
CA LYS A 59 18.92 -18.92 8.25
C LYS A 59 19.96 -18.56 7.19
N GLY A 60 21.23 -18.88 7.45
CA GLY A 60 22.34 -18.66 6.52
C GLY A 60 23.04 -17.30 6.71
N LEU A 61 23.77 -16.85 5.69
CA LEU A 61 24.69 -15.70 5.76
C LEU A 61 24.01 -14.38 6.18
N VAL A 62 22.71 -14.22 5.90
CA VAL A 62 21.93 -13.02 6.24
C VAL A 62 21.24 -13.09 7.61
N GLN A 63 21.38 -14.19 8.35
CA GLN A 63 20.71 -14.39 9.63
C GLN A 63 21.10 -13.34 10.68
N GLN A 64 22.40 -13.01 10.77
CA GLN A 64 22.89 -12.05 11.74
C GLN A 64 22.34 -10.64 11.46
N PHE A 65 22.37 -10.22 10.20
CA PHE A 65 21.77 -8.97 9.75
C PHE A 65 20.26 -8.92 10.02
N ASN A 66 19.53 -9.98 9.67
CA ASN A 66 18.10 -10.08 9.92
C ASN A 66 17.79 -9.91 11.42
N LYS A 67 18.52 -10.63 12.28
CA LYS A 67 18.34 -10.56 13.73
C LYS A 67 18.63 -9.17 14.27
N GLU A 68 19.78 -8.60 13.91
CA GLU A 68 20.20 -7.27 14.37
C GLU A 68 19.22 -6.18 13.93
N TYR A 69 18.81 -6.21 12.65
CA TYR A 69 17.81 -5.28 12.14
C TYR A 69 16.48 -5.41 12.90
N VAL A 70 15.96 -6.63 13.09
CA VAL A 70 14.70 -6.87 13.80
C VAL A 70 14.77 -6.39 15.26
N ASP A 71 15.88 -6.61 15.94
CA ASP A 71 16.07 -6.26 17.35
C ASP A 71 16.17 -4.74 17.55
N VAL A 72 16.84 -4.03 16.64
CA VAL A 72 17.01 -2.56 16.65
C VAL A 72 15.73 -1.85 16.20
N SER A 73 15.18 -2.25 15.06
CA SER A 73 13.99 -1.61 14.45
C SER A 73 12.68 -1.95 15.16
N LYS A 74 12.69 -2.92 16.07
CA LYS A 74 11.50 -3.50 16.72
C LYS A 74 10.44 -3.93 15.70
N SER A 75 10.86 -4.32 14.50
CA SER A 75 9.95 -4.63 13.39
C SER A 75 8.93 -5.71 13.75
N ARG A 76 9.28 -6.70 14.58
CA ARG A 76 8.30 -7.69 15.09
C ARG A 76 7.12 -7.07 15.84
N HIS A 77 7.35 -6.08 16.69
CA HIS A 77 6.26 -5.39 17.39
C HIS A 77 5.42 -4.58 16.42
N TYR A 78 6.06 -3.94 15.45
CA TYR A 78 5.38 -3.22 14.37
C TYR A 78 4.47 -4.14 13.54
N PHE A 79 4.98 -5.30 13.08
CA PHE A 79 4.18 -6.28 12.33
C PHE A 79 2.99 -6.80 13.14
N ASN A 80 3.19 -7.10 14.43
CA ASN A 80 2.13 -7.54 15.34
C ASN A 80 1.05 -6.46 15.52
N ALA A 81 1.46 -5.22 15.78
CA ALA A 81 0.55 -4.11 16.00
C ALA A 81 -0.25 -3.74 14.73
N ALA A 82 0.41 -3.76 13.57
CA ALA A 82 -0.20 -3.46 12.29
C ALA A 82 -0.93 -4.66 11.65
N GLN A 83 -0.92 -5.84 12.29
CA GLN A 83 -1.50 -7.08 11.79
C GLN A 83 -1.02 -7.45 10.37
N LEU A 84 0.25 -7.17 10.06
CA LEU A 84 0.86 -7.37 8.74
C LEU A 84 1.45 -8.79 8.56
N HIS A 85 1.02 -9.75 9.37
CA HIS A 85 1.54 -11.11 9.34
C HIS A 85 1.04 -11.85 8.11
N GLN A 86 1.90 -11.98 7.09
CA GLN A 86 1.66 -12.92 6.00
C GLN A 86 2.03 -14.33 6.44
N SER A 87 1.01 -15.16 6.66
CA SER A 87 1.18 -16.59 6.89
C SER A 87 1.26 -17.33 5.56
N TRP A 88 2.26 -18.20 5.41
CA TRP A 88 2.32 -19.12 4.26
C TRP A 88 1.11 -20.09 4.22
N ALA A 89 0.44 -20.32 5.36
CA ALA A 89 -0.81 -21.08 5.40
C ALA A 89 -1.98 -20.36 4.70
N MET A 90 -1.82 -19.08 4.34
CA MET A 90 -2.77 -18.35 3.52
C MET A 90 -2.67 -18.72 2.03
N PHE A 91 -1.53 -19.30 1.62
CA PHE A 91 -1.25 -19.72 0.23
C PHE A 91 -1.09 -21.24 0.09
N ALA A 92 -0.78 -21.95 1.18
CA ALA A 92 -0.74 -23.41 1.15
C ALA A 92 -2.18 -23.96 1.24
N PRO A 93 -2.61 -24.84 0.31
CA PRO A 93 -3.85 -25.56 0.48
C PRO A 93 -3.79 -26.35 1.79
N ASN A 94 -4.89 -26.36 2.53
CA ASN A 94 -5.00 -27.14 3.76
C ASN A 94 -4.66 -28.60 3.41
N PRO A 95 -3.67 -29.25 4.06
CA PRO A 95 -3.33 -30.62 3.73
C PRO A 95 -4.57 -31.50 3.94
N THR A 96 -5.03 -32.13 2.87
CA THR A 96 -6.08 -33.16 2.88
C THR A 96 -5.54 -34.47 3.42
#